data_AF-A0A847Z3P8-F1
#
_entry.id   AF-A0A847Z3P8-F1
#
_cell.length_a   1.000
_cell.length_b   1.000
_cell.length_c   1.000
_cell.angle_alpha   90.00
_cell.angle_beta   90.00
_cell.angle_gamma   90.00
#
_symmetry.space_group_name_H-M   'P 1'
#
loop_
_entity.id
_entity.type
_entity.pdbx_description
1 polymer ?
#
loop_
_entity_poly.entity_id
_entity_poly.type
_entity_poly.pdbx_seq_one_letter_code
_entity_poly.pdbx_strand_id
1 'polypeptide(L)'
;KGVKTAYVTLHVGLDTFRPIKAENIEDHKMHCEYYHITEENAEIINSAKKSGKRIISVGTTSMRTLEGCHKKYGSILPVIDNTDIFIYPPYEFKAVDCLITNFHLPQSSLLMLVSAFYDKDKLFDAYNIAKEKDYRFFSFGDAMYLY
;
A
#
# COMPACT_ATOMS: atom_id res chain seq x y z
N LYS A 1 -1.61 -22.77 4.66
CA LYS A 1 -1.20 -23.01 6.07
C LYS A 1 0.30 -22.72 6.21
N GLY A 2 0.77 -22.17 7.33
CA GLY A 2 2.18 -21.80 7.53
C GLY A 2 2.55 -20.34 7.20
N VAL A 3 1.56 -19.47 6.98
CA VAL A 3 1.76 -18.03 6.78
C VAL A 3 1.90 -17.37 8.15
N LYS A 4 2.93 -16.56 8.35
CA LYS A 4 3.07 -15.71 9.53
C LYS A 4 2.30 -14.40 9.30
N THR A 5 1.69 -13.88 10.36
CA THR A 5 1.00 -12.58 10.37
C THR A 5 1.81 -11.58 11.18
N ALA A 6 1.91 -10.35 10.67
CA ALA A 6 2.46 -9.22 11.38
C ALA A 6 1.47 -8.05 11.28
N TYR A 7 1.34 -7.28 12.34
CA TYR A 7 0.44 -6.14 12.45
C TYR A 7 1.24 -4.84 12.48
N VAL A 8 0.78 -3.86 11.71
CA VAL A 8 1.30 -2.49 11.74
C VAL A 8 0.15 -1.54 11.95
N THR A 9 0.40 -0.44 12.64
CA THR A 9 -0.61 0.58 12.90
C THR A 9 -0.28 1.82 12.09
N LEU A 10 -1.26 2.38 11.37
CA LEU A 10 -1.20 3.71 10.77
C LEU A 10 -2.42 4.51 11.23
N HIS A 11 -2.18 5.65 11.85
CA HIS A 11 -3.20 6.61 12.21
C HIS A 11 -3.46 7.51 11.00
N VAL A 12 -4.50 7.15 10.26
CA VAL A 12 -4.84 7.85 9.03
C VAL A 12 -5.56 9.17 9.30
N GLY A 13 -5.15 10.22 8.60
CA GLY A 13 -5.83 11.50 8.59
C GLY A 13 -7.01 11.52 7.60
N LEU A 14 -7.87 12.53 7.70
CA LEU A 14 -9.00 12.71 6.78
C LEU A 14 -8.57 12.88 5.31
N ASP A 15 -7.32 13.28 5.08
CA ASP A 15 -6.79 13.59 3.75
C ASP A 15 -6.51 12.35 2.89
N THR A 16 -6.33 11.17 3.50
CA THR A 16 -6.08 9.92 2.77
C THR A 16 -7.23 9.51 1.84
N PHE A 17 -8.44 10.02 2.10
CA PHE A 17 -9.63 9.77 1.29
C PHE A 17 -10.01 10.96 0.37
N ARG A 18 -9.28 12.07 0.42
CA ARG A 18 -9.61 13.24 -0.41
C ARG A 18 -9.19 13.00 -1.86
N PRO A 19 -10.01 13.42 -2.84
CA PRO A 19 -9.61 13.44 -4.24
C PRO A 19 -8.36 14.28 -4.43
N ILE A 20 -7.49 13.90 -5.36
CA ILE A 20 -6.34 14.72 -5.74
C ILE A 20 -6.88 15.97 -6.43
N LYS A 21 -6.63 17.15 -5.85
CA LYS A 21 -7.09 18.45 -6.36
C LYS A 21 -5.99 19.25 -7.10
N ALA A 22 -4.78 18.72 -7.17
CA ALA A 22 -3.66 19.41 -7.81
C ALA A 22 -3.71 19.22 -9.33
N GLU A 23 -3.46 20.30 -10.10
CA GLU A 23 -3.37 20.23 -11.57
C GLU A 23 -2.17 19.38 -12.01
N ASN A 24 -1.06 19.42 -11.26
CA ASN A 24 0.06 18.50 -11.41
C ASN A 24 0.12 17.54 -10.22
N ILE A 25 0.34 16.25 -10.51
CA ILE A 25 0.48 15.18 -9.51
C ILE A 25 1.65 15.46 -8.54
N GLU A 26 2.74 16.05 -9.06
CA GLU A 26 3.96 16.36 -8.30
C GLU A 26 3.73 17.41 -7.20
N ASP A 27 2.71 18.25 -7.37
CA ASP A 27 2.36 19.28 -6.39
C ASP A 27 1.50 18.73 -5.24
N HIS A 28 1.09 17.45 -5.29
CA HIS A 28 0.28 16.84 -4.26
C HIS A 28 1.09 16.53 -2.99
N LYS A 29 0.86 17.32 -1.94
CA LYS A 29 1.41 17.06 -0.61
C LYS A 29 0.51 16.12 0.18
N MET A 30 1.03 14.93 0.48
CA MET A 30 0.40 14.04 1.45
C MET A 30 0.53 14.62 2.86
N HIS A 31 -0.52 14.50 3.64
CA HIS A 31 -0.46 14.79 5.06
C HIS A 31 0.35 13.72 5.78
N CYS A 32 1.13 14.16 6.77
CA CYS A 32 1.95 13.28 7.56
C CYS A 32 1.06 12.37 8.43
N GLU A 33 1.22 11.07 8.30
CA GLU A 33 0.48 10.08 9.06
C GLU A 33 1.41 9.35 10.02
N TYR A 34 0.92 9.15 11.23
CA TYR A 34 1.68 8.53 12.31
C TYR A 34 1.54 7.01 12.25
N TYR A 35 2.65 6.28 12.34
CA TYR A 35 2.66 4.82 12.33
C TYR A 35 3.45 4.22 13.49
N HIS A 36 3.13 2.97 13.82
CA HIS A 36 3.81 2.19 14.83
C HIS A 36 4.03 0.76 14.34
N ILE A 37 5.28 0.30 14.44
CA ILE A 37 5.70 -1.09 14.21
C ILE A 37 6.41 -1.56 15.48
N THR A 38 5.97 -2.68 16.05
CA THR A 38 6.61 -3.27 17.24
C THR A 38 7.85 -4.09 16.86
N GLU A 39 8.71 -4.37 17.85
CA GLU A 39 9.87 -5.26 17.70
C GLU A 39 9.52 -6.61 17.11
N GLU A 40 8.54 -7.29 17.72
CA GLU A 40 8.02 -8.57 17.23
C GLU A 40 7.61 -8.52 15.74
N ASN A 41 6.86 -7.48 15.34
CA ASN A 41 6.37 -7.38 13.96
C ASN A 41 7.48 -7.05 12.97
N ALA A 42 8.40 -6.17 13.34
CA ALA A 42 9.59 -5.87 12.54
C ALA A 42 10.46 -7.13 12.34
N GLU A 43 10.65 -7.93 13.39
CA GLU A 43 11.39 -9.19 13.32
C GLU A 43 10.72 -10.20 12.39
N ILE A 44 9.39 -10.38 12.48
CA ILE A 44 8.65 -11.28 11.60
C ILE A 44 8.86 -10.89 10.13
N ILE A 45 8.71 -9.60 9.82
CA ILE A 45 8.81 -9.08 8.45
C ILE A 45 10.24 -9.20 7.92
N ASN A 46 11.23 -8.74 8.68
CA ASN A 46 12.63 -8.80 8.27
C ASN A 46 13.14 -10.24 8.13
N SER A 47 12.73 -11.13 9.04
CA SER A 47 13.10 -12.56 8.98
C SER A 47 12.51 -13.24 7.76
N ALA A 48 11.25 -12.91 7.41
CA ALA A 48 10.62 -13.40 6.20
C ALA A 48 11.39 -12.93 4.95
N LYS A 49 11.73 -11.64 4.87
CA LYS A 49 12.47 -11.07 3.74
C LYS A 49 13.89 -11.67 3.61
N LYS A 50 14.61 -11.79 4.73
CA LYS A 50 15.94 -12.45 4.77
C LYS A 50 15.88 -13.93 4.35
N SER A 51 14.76 -14.60 4.61
CA SER A 51 14.54 -16.00 4.22
C SER A 51 14.02 -16.15 2.78
N GLY A 52 13.99 -15.09 1.98
CA GLY A 52 13.47 -15.11 0.61
C GLY A 52 11.96 -15.36 0.53
N LYS A 53 11.22 -15.12 1.61
CA LYS A 53 9.75 -15.25 1.62
C LYS A 53 9.11 -13.94 1.19
N ARG A 54 7.92 -14.05 0.62
CA ARG A 54 7.11 -12.90 0.19
C ARG A 54 6.47 -12.17 1.37
N ILE A 55 6.50 -10.84 1.31
CA ILE A 55 5.77 -9.92 2.16
C ILE A 55 4.49 -9.52 1.43
N ILE A 56 3.34 -9.92 1.97
CA ILE A 56 2.03 -9.61 1.42
C ILE A 56 1.40 -8.52 2.29
N SER A 57 1.27 -7.31 1.76
CA SER A 57 0.55 -6.24 2.46
C SER A 57 -0.95 -6.44 2.31
N VAL A 58 -1.68 -6.28 3.41
CA VAL A 58 -3.16 -6.28 3.42
C VAL A 58 -3.62 -4.85 3.61
N GLY A 59 -3.99 -4.21 2.51
CA GLY A 59 -4.36 -2.80 2.45
C GLY A 59 -3.20 -1.90 2.01
N THR A 60 -3.56 -0.79 1.35
CA THR A 60 -2.66 0.27 0.90
C THR A 60 -2.06 1.06 2.06
N THR A 61 -2.80 1.21 3.15
CA THR A 61 -2.37 1.79 4.42
C THR A 61 -1.15 1.03 4.97
N SER A 62 -1.24 -0.28 5.13
CA SER A 62 -0.13 -1.12 5.60
C SER A 62 1.05 -1.07 4.63
N MET A 63 0.80 -1.00 3.32
CA MET A 63 1.86 -0.87 2.32
C MET A 63 2.62 0.45 2.49
N ARG A 64 1.91 1.57 2.64
CA ARG A 64 2.54 2.89 2.88
C ARG A 64 3.35 2.90 4.17
N THR A 65 2.89 2.25 5.24
CA THR A 65 3.67 2.10 6.47
C THR A 65 4.99 1.37 6.23
N LEU A 66 4.95 0.23 5.54
CA LEU A 66 6.14 -0.59 5.29
C LEU A 66 7.13 0.09 4.33
N GLU A 67 6.63 0.64 3.22
CA GLU A 67 7.44 1.36 2.25
C GLU A 67 7.98 2.68 2.82
N GLY A 68 7.19 3.41 3.61
CA GLY A 68 7.62 4.62 4.32
C GLY A 68 8.74 4.33 5.33
N CYS A 69 8.58 3.30 6.15
CA CYS A 69 9.60 2.86 7.10
C CYS A 69 10.88 2.42 6.36
N HIS A 70 10.75 1.58 5.33
CA HIS A 70 11.89 1.11 4.55
C HIS A 70 12.61 2.24 3.82
N LYS A 71 11.89 3.19 3.21
CA LYS A 71 12.47 4.35 2.53
C LYS A 71 13.30 5.21 3.49
N LYS A 72 12.87 5.34 4.75
CA LYS A 72 13.57 6.14 5.77
C LYS A 72 14.76 5.42 6.39
N TYR A 73 14.65 4.11 6.61
CA TYR A 73 15.61 3.34 7.43
C TYR A 73 16.36 2.23 6.69
N GLY A 74 16.05 1.99 5.41
CA GLY A 74 16.60 0.89 4.61
C GLY A 74 16.15 -0.51 5.02
N SER A 75 15.30 -0.62 6.04
CA SER A 75 14.73 -1.86 6.57
C SER A 75 13.48 -1.54 7.40
N ILE A 76 12.77 -2.57 7.86
CA ILE A 76 11.63 -2.36 8.77
C ILE A 76 12.16 -2.29 10.20
N LEU A 77 12.06 -1.14 10.86
CA LEU A 77 12.50 -0.96 12.25
C LEU A 77 11.32 -0.96 13.21
N PRO A 78 11.52 -1.41 14.47
CA PRO A 78 10.55 -1.18 15.53
C PRO A 78 10.56 0.28 15.92
N VAL A 79 9.56 1.02 15.46
CA VAL A 79 9.55 2.46 15.58
C VAL A 79 8.13 3.01 15.64
N ILE A 80 8.03 4.10 16.38
CA ILE A 80 6.92 5.03 16.35
C ILE A 80 7.39 6.27 15.60
N ASP A 81 6.80 6.57 14.46
CA ASP A 81 7.26 7.66 13.60
C ASP A 81 6.14 8.12 12.66
N ASN A 82 6.44 9.06 11.77
CA ASN A 82 5.48 9.54 10.78
C ASN A 82 5.96 9.29 9.36
N THR A 83 5.02 9.20 8.43
CA THR A 83 5.28 9.11 7.00
C THR A 83 4.35 10.01 6.22
N ASP A 84 4.91 10.77 5.30
CA ASP A 84 4.23 11.56 4.27
C ASP A 84 4.41 10.91 2.89
N ILE A 85 4.73 9.60 2.85
CA ILE A 85 5.04 8.92 1.60
C ILE A 85 3.84 8.97 0.65
N PHE A 86 4.09 9.56 -0.52
CA PHE A 86 3.21 9.53 -1.67
C PHE A 86 3.80 8.57 -2.70
N ILE A 87 3.07 7.48 -2.99
CA ILE A 87 3.50 6.43 -3.90
C ILE A 87 2.75 6.61 -5.22
N TYR A 88 3.49 6.90 -6.28
CA TYR A 88 2.98 7.07 -7.64
C TYR A 88 4.01 6.58 -8.66
N PRO A 89 3.60 6.21 -9.90
CA PRO A 89 4.54 5.74 -10.90
C PRO A 89 5.51 6.83 -11.38
N PRO A 90 6.80 6.53 -11.57
CA PRO A 90 7.48 5.27 -11.25
C PRO A 90 7.84 5.19 -9.76
N TYR A 91 7.68 4.01 -9.16
CA TYR A 91 8.13 3.74 -7.79
C TYR A 91 8.70 2.32 -7.69
N GLU A 92 9.88 2.20 -7.07
CA GLU A 92 10.50 0.89 -6.82
C GLU A 92 10.15 0.41 -5.42
N PHE A 93 9.34 -0.65 -5.33
CA PHE A 93 8.95 -1.25 -4.06
C PHE A 93 10.10 -2.07 -3.48
N LYS A 94 10.41 -1.80 -2.21
CA LYS A 94 11.53 -2.46 -1.52
C LYS A 94 11.08 -3.28 -0.32
N ALA A 95 9.93 -2.97 0.28
CA ALA A 95 9.42 -3.67 1.45
C ALA A 95 8.41 -4.75 1.08
N VAL A 96 7.46 -4.43 0.19
CA VAL A 96 6.29 -5.28 -0.12
C VAL A 96 6.43 -5.98 -1.47
N ASP A 97 6.07 -7.27 -1.52
CA ASP A 97 6.16 -8.09 -2.74
C ASP A 97 4.78 -8.43 -3.34
N CYS A 98 3.71 -8.42 -2.53
CA CYS A 98 2.32 -8.60 -3.00
C CYS A 98 1.35 -7.67 -2.25
N LEU A 99 0.21 -7.35 -2.86
CA LEU A 99 -0.82 -6.50 -2.26
C LEU A 99 -2.19 -7.16 -2.32
N ILE A 100 -2.89 -7.19 -1.18
CA ILE A 100 -4.34 -7.41 -1.13
C ILE A 100 -5.01 -6.06 -0.89
N THR A 101 -5.94 -5.65 -1.75
CA THR A 101 -6.61 -4.35 -1.63
C THR A 101 -7.97 -4.34 -2.33
N ASN A 102 -8.79 -3.33 -2.11
CA ASN A 102 -10.09 -3.18 -2.77
C ASN A 102 -9.93 -2.56 -4.17
N PHE A 103 -11.02 -2.52 -4.94
CA PHE A 103 -11.09 -1.70 -6.15
C PHE A 103 -11.29 -0.20 -5.79
N HIS A 104 -10.40 0.65 -6.30
CA HIS A 104 -10.31 2.07 -5.95
C HIS A 104 -10.98 2.96 -7.00
N LEU A 105 -11.37 4.16 -6.60
CA LEU A 105 -11.91 5.15 -7.52
C LEU A 105 -10.88 5.65 -8.55
N PRO A 106 -11.32 6.00 -9.78
CA PRO A 106 -10.54 6.84 -10.67
C PRO A 106 -10.07 8.12 -9.97
N GLN A 107 -8.86 8.58 -10.31
CA GLN A 107 -8.28 9.82 -9.78
C GLN A 107 -8.07 9.85 -8.25
N SER A 108 -7.91 8.67 -7.63
CA SER A 108 -7.53 8.56 -6.21
C SER A 108 -6.04 8.30 -6.02
N SER A 109 -5.47 8.79 -4.92
CA SER A 109 -4.10 8.47 -4.51
C SER A 109 -3.89 6.96 -4.32
N LEU A 110 -4.93 6.24 -3.90
CA LEU A 110 -4.91 4.78 -3.78
C LEU A 110 -4.78 4.08 -5.14
N LEU A 111 -5.52 4.54 -6.16
CA LEU A 111 -5.36 4.00 -7.51
C LEU A 111 -3.96 4.28 -8.08
N MET A 112 -3.38 5.44 -7.77
CA MET A 112 -1.99 5.76 -8.15
C MET A 112 -0.98 4.81 -7.51
N LEU A 113 -1.12 4.55 -6.21
CA LEU A 113 -0.28 3.58 -5.50
C LEU A 113 -0.40 2.19 -6.13
N VAL A 114 -1.63 1.74 -6.42
CA VAL A 114 -1.84 0.43 -7.05
C VAL A 114 -1.30 0.38 -8.47
N SER A 115 -1.39 1.48 -9.22
CA SER A 115 -0.81 1.61 -10.58
C SER A 115 0.71 1.70 -10.57
N ALA A 116 1.33 2.11 -9.44
CA ALA A 116 2.78 2.07 -9.27
C ALA A 116 3.23 0.65 -8.94
N PHE A 117 2.42 -0.09 -8.19
CA PHE A 117 2.72 -1.45 -7.73
C PHE A 117 2.54 -2.51 -8.82
N TYR A 118 1.53 -2.35 -9.67
CA TYR A 118 1.20 -3.33 -10.69
C TYR A 118 1.21 -2.71 -12.08
N ASP A 119 1.36 -3.56 -13.11
CA ASP A 119 1.27 -3.14 -14.50
C ASP A 119 -0.06 -2.42 -14.76
N LYS A 120 0.05 -1.20 -15.28
CA LYS A 120 -1.09 -0.30 -15.46
C LYS A 120 -2.12 -0.92 -16.41
N ASP A 121 -1.69 -1.43 -17.56
CA ASP A 121 -2.63 -1.92 -18.58
C ASP A 121 -3.36 -3.17 -18.07
N LYS A 122 -2.65 -4.10 -17.46
CA LYS A 122 -3.26 -5.28 -16.81
C LYS A 122 -4.20 -4.90 -15.66
N LEU A 123 -3.87 -3.87 -14.90
CA LEU A 123 -4.75 -3.36 -13.83
C LEU A 123 -6.05 -2.82 -14.42
N PHE A 124 -6.00 -2.01 -15.48
CA PHE A 124 -7.20 -1.48 -16.13
C PHE A 124 -8.05 -2.58 -16.78
N ASP A 125 -7.42 -3.60 -17.37
CA ASP A 125 -8.13 -4.78 -17.89
C ASP A 125 -8.85 -5.52 -16.77
N ALA A 126 -8.20 -5.72 -15.61
CA ALA A 126 -8.84 -6.34 -14.44
C ALA A 126 -10.03 -5.51 -13.93
N TYR A 127 -9.95 -4.18 -13.96
CA TYR A 127 -11.05 -3.30 -13.60
C TYR A 127 -12.24 -3.41 -14.58
N ASN A 128 -11.97 -3.57 -15.87
CA ASN A 128 -13.02 -3.75 -16.88
C ASN A 128 -13.73 -5.11 -16.68
N ILE A 129 -12.97 -6.19 -16.48
CA ILE A 129 -13.52 -7.51 -16.18
C ILE A 129 -14.35 -7.47 -14.88
N ALA A 130 -13.88 -6.77 -13.85
CA ALA A 130 -14.61 -6.64 -12.59
C ALA A 130 -15.96 -5.93 -12.79
N LYS A 131 -16.03 -4.89 -13.62
CA LYS A 131 -17.29 -4.23 -13.99
C LYS A 131 -18.23 -5.14 -14.77
N GLU A 132 -17.71 -5.85 -15.77
CA GLU A 132 -18.50 -6.79 -16.59
C GLU A 132 -19.09 -7.95 -15.77
N LYS A 133 -18.41 -8.32 -14.68
CA LYS A 133 -18.83 -9.40 -13.78
C LYS A 133 -19.55 -8.92 -12.52
N ASP A 134 -19.99 -7.66 -12.50
CA ASP A 134 -20.73 -7.06 -11.38
C ASP A 134 -20.02 -7.18 -10.01
N TYR A 135 -18.69 -7.09 -10.00
CA TYR A 135 -17.94 -6.99 -8.76
C TYR A 135 -18.34 -5.70 -8.04
N ARG A 136 -18.34 -5.76 -6.71
CA ARG A 136 -18.61 -4.60 -5.85
C ARG A 136 -17.31 -3.84 -5.63
N PHE A 137 -17.34 -2.53 -5.80
CA PHE A 137 -16.15 -1.67 -5.66
C PHE A 137 -16.12 -1.01 -4.27
N PHE A 138 -15.05 -0.26 -3.97
CA PHE A 138 -14.91 0.59 -2.77
C PHE A 138 -14.72 -0.16 -1.45
N SER A 139 -14.92 0.54 -0.33
CA SER A 139 -14.59 0.13 1.03
C SER A 139 -15.21 -1.18 1.48
N PHE A 140 -16.42 -1.48 1.00
CA PHE A 140 -17.19 -2.68 1.38
C PHE A 140 -17.40 -3.66 0.22
N GLY A 141 -16.68 -3.42 -0.88
CA GLY A 141 -16.74 -4.25 -2.08
C GLY A 141 -15.90 -5.50 -1.99
N ASP A 142 -15.55 -6.02 -3.15
CA ASP A 142 -14.66 -7.14 -3.35
C ASP A 142 -13.19 -6.70 -3.36
N ALA A 143 -12.29 -7.69 -3.33
CA ALA A 143 -10.86 -7.47 -3.22
C ALA A 143 -10.08 -7.99 -4.44
N MET A 144 -8.92 -7.40 -4.65
CA MET A 144 -7.88 -7.80 -5.58
C MET A 144 -6.68 -8.37 -4.82
N TYR A 145 -6.02 -9.36 -5.42
CA TYR A 145 -4.70 -9.83 -5.02
C TYR A 145 -3.71 -9.61 -6.17
N LEU A 146 -2.70 -8.77 -5.93
CA LEU A 146 -1.70 -8.37 -6.90
C LEU A 146 -0.35 -8.99 -6.50
N TYR A 147 0.28 -9.69 -7.41
CA TYR A 147 1.48 -10.52 -7.18
C TYR A 147 2.39 -10.56 -8.40
#